data_AF-A0A2V9HY50-F1
#
_entry.id   AF-A0A2V9HY50-F1
#
_cell.length_a   1.000
_cell.length_b   1.000
_cell.length_c   1.000
_cell.angle_alpha   90.00
_cell.angle_beta   90.00
_cell.angle_gamma   90.00
#
_symmetry.space_group_name_H-M   'P 1'
#
loop_
_entity.id
_entity.type
_entity.pdbx_description
1 polymer ?
#
loop_
_entity_poly.entity_id
_entity_poly.type
_entity_poly.pdbx_seq_one_letter_code
_entity_poly.pdbx_strand_id
1 'polypeptide(L)'
;MIKFGNNMHQECEKRRREFLPQRVKTLFVGESPPRGGAFFYDENSALYRAIRTAFAFDDRPEDFLRWFKEQGFYLDDLVHEPINDLSEEERKRKCREGIDALKARLIEYKPEAVVIVLKSIGDYVREAVRSRNINPDQSNIYVTPFPNAYWREAFLNEMRRIIPLLPDPCHGGSMPYETLLYETRGGIAYVTVKRPEKLNALNRKVMEELGACFDEVRDHEDARAAILTGAGEKAF
;
A
#
# COMPACT_ATOMS: atom_id res chain seq x y z
N MET A 1 0.08 29.53 -28.13
CA MET A 1 -0.72 28.31 -27.87
C MET A 1 -0.03 27.47 -26.79
N ILE A 2 -0.08 27.89 -25.51
CA ILE A 2 0.61 27.23 -24.39
C ILE A 2 -0.20 27.47 -23.10
N LYS A 3 -1.33 26.77 -22.91
CA LYS A 3 -2.08 26.77 -21.63
C LYS A 3 -2.71 25.42 -21.24
N PHE A 4 -2.60 24.38 -22.06
CA PHE A 4 -3.24 23.09 -21.77
C PHE A 4 -2.38 22.14 -20.90
N GLY A 5 -1.05 22.23 -20.95
CA GLY A 5 -0.18 21.32 -20.18
C GLY A 5 -0.12 21.62 -18.68
N ASN A 6 -0.25 22.89 -18.28
CA ASN A 6 -0.08 23.29 -16.88
C ASN A 6 -1.28 22.91 -15.99
N ASN A 7 -2.48 22.80 -16.58
CA ASN A 7 -3.72 22.53 -15.87
C ASN A 7 -3.86 21.03 -15.48
N MET A 8 -3.32 20.12 -16.30
CA MET A 8 -3.50 18.69 -16.09
C MET A 8 -2.72 18.16 -14.88
N HIS A 9 -1.45 18.54 -14.71
CA HIS A 9 -0.68 18.10 -13.53
C HIS A 9 -1.27 18.70 -12.23
N GLN A 10 -1.79 19.93 -12.28
CA GLN A 10 -2.46 20.55 -11.14
C GLN A 10 -3.72 19.78 -10.75
N GLU A 11 -4.48 19.29 -11.74
CA GLU A 11 -5.64 18.42 -11.48
C GLU A 11 -5.19 17.06 -10.93
N CYS A 12 -4.10 16.45 -11.44
CA CYS A 12 -3.55 15.23 -10.86
C CYS A 12 -3.17 15.43 -9.38
N GLU A 13 -2.49 16.51 -9.03
CA GLU A 13 -2.10 16.80 -7.64
C GLU A 13 -3.29 17.15 -6.74
N LYS A 14 -4.32 17.79 -7.30
CA LYS A 14 -5.58 18.02 -6.57
C LYS A 14 -6.28 16.69 -6.30
N ARG A 15 -6.41 15.85 -7.32
CA ARG A 15 -7.02 14.52 -7.22
C ARG A 15 -6.26 13.62 -6.26
N ARG A 16 -4.92 13.58 -6.33
CA ARG A 16 -4.04 12.85 -5.41
C ARG A 16 -4.32 13.22 -3.96
N ARG A 17 -4.49 14.52 -3.67
CA ARG A 17 -4.75 15.02 -2.30
C ARG A 17 -6.10 14.59 -1.73
N GLU A 18 -7.11 14.32 -2.56
CA GLU A 18 -8.39 13.78 -2.09
C GLU A 18 -8.23 12.39 -1.42
N PHE A 19 -7.19 11.66 -1.81
CA PHE A 19 -6.87 10.33 -1.28
C PHE A 19 -5.76 10.33 -0.23
N LEU A 20 -5.32 11.49 0.26
CA LEU A 20 -4.36 11.56 1.36
C LEU A 20 -5.01 11.02 2.66
N PRO A 21 -4.47 9.95 3.28
CA PRO A 21 -5.01 9.41 4.52
C PRO A 21 -4.69 10.31 5.72
N GLN A 22 -5.35 10.07 6.88
CA GLN A 22 -5.02 10.77 8.12
C GLN A 22 -3.57 10.50 8.57
N ARG A 23 -3.09 9.27 8.34
CA ARG A 23 -1.70 8.86 8.56
C ARG A 23 -1.25 8.03 7.36
N VAL A 24 -0.14 8.43 6.73
CA VAL A 24 0.48 7.65 5.66
C VAL A 24 1.32 6.56 6.34
N LYS A 25 0.84 5.31 6.33
CA LYS A 25 1.57 4.14 6.83
C LYS A 25 2.57 3.64 5.80
N THR A 26 2.09 3.43 4.57
CA THR A 26 2.93 3.02 3.44
C THR A 26 2.84 4.05 2.33
N LEU A 27 4.01 4.59 1.96
CA LEU A 27 4.13 5.49 0.82
C LEU A 27 4.61 4.70 -0.40
N PHE A 28 3.76 4.58 -1.41
CA PHE A 28 4.14 4.15 -2.74
C PHE A 28 4.75 5.36 -3.46
N VAL A 29 5.89 5.16 -4.13
CA VAL A 29 6.60 6.23 -4.83
C VAL A 29 6.77 5.87 -6.31
N GLY A 30 6.10 6.62 -7.18
CA GLY A 30 6.28 6.61 -8.63
C GLY A 30 7.34 7.63 -9.09
N GLU A 31 7.60 7.69 -10.40
CA GLU A 31 8.57 8.63 -10.97
C GLU A 31 7.99 10.03 -11.14
N SER A 32 6.86 10.11 -11.85
CA SER A 32 6.15 11.36 -12.14
C SER A 32 4.71 11.10 -12.58
N PRO A 33 3.82 12.10 -12.49
CA PRO A 33 2.49 11.98 -13.07
C PRO A 33 2.56 11.84 -14.60
N PRO A 34 1.52 11.25 -15.23
CA PRO A 34 1.45 11.19 -16.68
C PRO A 34 1.38 12.59 -17.30
N ARG A 35 1.88 12.76 -18.53
CA ARG A 35 1.63 13.99 -19.31
C ARG A 35 0.15 14.15 -19.68
N GLY A 36 -0.57 13.03 -19.75
CA GLY A 36 -2.01 12.96 -19.97
C GLY A 36 -2.50 11.51 -20.02
N GLY A 37 -3.82 11.33 -19.91
CA GLY A 37 -4.46 10.02 -19.99
C GLY A 37 -4.56 9.32 -18.65
N ALA A 38 -3.69 8.34 -18.41
CA ALA A 38 -3.92 7.34 -17.37
C ALA A 38 -3.21 7.67 -16.05
N PHE A 39 -3.99 7.89 -14.98
CA PHE A 39 -3.53 8.23 -13.63
C PHE A 39 -4.01 7.18 -12.62
N PHE A 40 -3.29 7.02 -11.51
CA PHE A 40 -3.65 6.02 -10.49
C PHE A 40 -5.00 6.31 -9.83
N TYR A 41 -5.21 7.57 -9.43
CA TYR A 41 -6.42 8.00 -8.71
C TYR A 41 -7.62 8.29 -9.62
N ASP A 42 -7.47 8.06 -10.93
CA ASP A 42 -8.55 8.05 -11.92
C ASP A 42 -8.95 6.61 -12.33
N GLU A 43 -8.40 5.60 -11.63
CA GLU A 43 -8.78 4.18 -11.78
C GLU A 43 -8.54 3.59 -13.18
N ASN A 44 -7.77 4.28 -14.02
CA ASN A 44 -7.61 3.96 -15.44
C ASN A 44 -6.16 3.55 -15.80
N SER A 45 -5.21 3.63 -14.87
CA SER A 45 -3.81 3.28 -15.10
C SER A 45 -3.49 1.79 -15.00
N ALA A 46 -2.41 1.38 -15.68
CA ALA A 46 -1.87 0.01 -15.54
C ALA A 46 -1.40 -0.27 -14.10
N LEU A 47 -0.87 0.76 -13.44
CA LEU A 47 -0.45 0.69 -12.04
C LEU A 47 -1.65 0.45 -11.10
N TYR A 48 -2.75 1.19 -11.29
CA TYR A 48 -3.99 0.97 -10.53
C TYR A 48 -4.46 -0.48 -10.64
N ARG A 49 -4.61 -0.99 -11.86
CA ARG A 49 -5.03 -2.37 -12.10
C ARG A 49 -4.08 -3.40 -11.50
N ALA A 50 -2.77 -3.13 -11.51
CA ALA A 50 -1.79 -4.05 -10.94
C ALA A 50 -1.80 -4.07 -9.41
N ILE A 51 -1.88 -2.90 -8.77
CA ILE A 51 -1.98 -2.81 -7.31
C ILE A 51 -3.31 -3.42 -6.85
N ARG A 52 -4.43 -3.11 -7.51
CA ARG A 52 -5.75 -3.70 -7.22
C ARG A 52 -5.70 -5.25 -7.24
N THR A 53 -5.12 -5.83 -8.30
CA THR A 53 -4.91 -7.29 -8.39
C THR A 53 -3.97 -7.81 -7.30
N ALA A 54 -2.88 -7.11 -6.99
CA ALA A 54 -1.91 -7.55 -5.97
C ALA A 54 -2.55 -7.67 -4.58
N PHE A 55 -3.51 -6.80 -4.26
CA PHE A 55 -4.30 -6.85 -3.04
C PHE A 55 -5.56 -7.75 -3.14
N ALA A 56 -5.64 -8.61 -4.17
CA ALA A 56 -6.76 -9.53 -4.40
C ALA A 56 -8.13 -8.82 -4.42
N PHE A 57 -8.18 -7.62 -5.00
CA PHE A 57 -9.36 -6.77 -4.98
C PHE A 57 -10.20 -6.89 -6.26
N ASP A 58 -9.84 -7.74 -7.22
CA ASP A 58 -10.49 -7.80 -8.54
C ASP A 58 -11.99 -8.12 -8.45
N ASP A 59 -12.36 -9.11 -7.62
CA ASP A 59 -13.75 -9.56 -7.43
C ASP A 59 -14.48 -8.88 -6.26
N ARG A 60 -13.86 -7.87 -5.66
CA ARG A 60 -14.40 -7.17 -4.48
C ARG A 60 -15.36 -6.05 -4.90
N PRO A 61 -16.58 -5.99 -4.32
CA PRO A 61 -17.55 -4.93 -4.60
C PRO A 61 -17.20 -3.58 -3.98
N GLU A 62 -16.24 -3.53 -3.04
CA GLU A 62 -15.84 -2.31 -2.35
C GLU A 62 -15.11 -1.31 -3.27
N ASP A 63 -15.07 -0.05 -2.84
CA ASP A 63 -14.25 0.99 -3.49
C ASP A 63 -12.78 0.79 -3.10
N PHE A 64 -11.96 0.43 -4.08
CA PHE A 64 -10.54 0.14 -3.86
C PHE A 64 -9.76 1.37 -3.41
N LEU A 65 -9.97 2.55 -4.00
CA LEU A 65 -9.19 3.75 -3.63
C LEU A 65 -9.58 4.25 -2.25
N ARG A 66 -10.86 4.15 -1.90
CA ARG A 66 -11.32 4.42 -0.53
C ARG A 66 -10.68 3.46 0.46
N TRP A 67 -10.72 2.15 0.18
CA TRP A 67 -10.07 1.14 1.02
C TRP A 67 -8.56 1.40 1.12
N PHE A 68 -7.88 1.68 0.01
CA PHE A 68 -6.44 1.99 -0.05
C PHE A 68 -6.09 3.18 0.86
N LYS A 69 -6.90 4.25 0.80
CA LYS A 69 -6.79 5.39 1.71
C LYS A 69 -7.04 4.99 3.17
N GLU A 70 -8.10 4.24 3.47
CA GLU A 70 -8.43 3.79 4.83
C GLU A 70 -7.32 2.91 5.43
N GLN A 71 -6.61 2.12 4.61
CA GLN A 71 -5.43 1.36 5.03
C GLN A 71 -4.19 2.22 5.32
N GLY A 72 -4.25 3.54 5.11
CA GLY A 72 -3.10 4.42 5.25
C GLY A 72 -2.10 4.33 4.10
N PHE A 73 -2.51 3.80 2.94
CA PHE A 73 -1.67 3.75 1.76
C PHE A 73 -1.83 5.01 0.92
N TYR A 74 -0.71 5.50 0.40
CA TYR A 74 -0.68 6.70 -0.43
C TYR A 74 0.32 6.54 -1.57
N LEU A 75 -0.04 6.94 -2.79
CA LEU A 75 0.84 6.96 -3.95
C LEU A 75 1.22 8.41 -4.25
N ASP A 76 2.49 8.70 -4.04
CA ASP A 76 3.12 9.95 -4.43
C ASP A 76 4.16 9.71 -5.52
N ASP A 77 4.68 10.77 -6.14
CA ASP A 77 5.75 10.68 -7.13
C ASP A 77 7.02 11.36 -6.62
N LEU A 78 8.17 10.93 -7.12
CA LEU A 78 9.45 11.61 -6.88
C LEU A 78 9.40 13.06 -7.41
N VAL A 79 8.82 13.25 -8.60
CA VAL A 79 8.69 14.53 -9.29
C VAL A 79 7.21 14.80 -9.59
N HIS A 80 6.68 15.97 -9.22
CA HIS A 80 5.28 16.34 -9.49
C HIS A 80 5.04 16.93 -10.88
N GLU A 81 6.11 17.15 -11.66
CA GLU A 81 6.02 17.54 -13.07
C GLU A 81 6.13 16.30 -13.98
N PRO A 82 5.38 16.22 -15.09
CA PRO A 82 5.53 15.13 -16.04
C PRO A 82 6.91 15.16 -16.72
N ILE A 83 7.67 14.07 -16.62
CA ILE A 83 9.03 13.98 -17.22
C ILE A 83 9.17 12.87 -18.28
N ASN A 84 8.07 12.21 -18.67
CA ASN A 84 8.10 11.02 -19.52
C ASN A 84 8.64 11.24 -20.94
N ASP A 85 8.56 12.46 -21.47
CA ASP A 85 9.00 12.79 -22.83
C ASP A 85 10.38 13.47 -22.86
N LEU A 86 11.04 13.58 -21.70
CA LEU A 86 12.38 14.14 -21.61
C LEU A 86 13.42 13.10 -22.04
N SER A 87 14.58 13.59 -22.48
CA SER A 87 15.74 12.71 -22.68
C SER A 87 16.14 12.02 -21.36
N GLU A 88 16.87 10.91 -21.45
CA GLU A 88 17.30 10.18 -20.26
C GLU A 88 18.15 11.05 -19.32
N GLU A 89 19.02 11.90 -19.88
CA GLU A 89 19.85 12.87 -19.17
C GLU A 89 18.99 13.89 -18.39
N GLU A 90 18.01 14.50 -19.06
CA GLU A 90 17.10 15.47 -18.46
C GLU A 90 16.20 14.85 -17.39
N ARG A 91 15.70 13.63 -17.64
CA ARG A 91 14.92 12.88 -16.67
C ARG A 91 15.74 12.59 -15.42
N LYS A 92 16.99 12.12 -15.56
CA LYS A 92 17.91 11.91 -14.42
C LYS A 92 18.17 13.20 -13.65
N ARG A 93 18.35 14.33 -14.35
CA ARG A 93 18.50 15.65 -13.70
C ARG A 93 17.26 16.04 -12.90
N LYS A 94 16.06 15.91 -13.49
CA LYS A 94 14.78 16.19 -12.81
C LYS A 94 14.53 15.28 -11.62
N CYS A 95 14.85 13.98 -11.72
CA CYS A 95 14.78 13.06 -10.59
C CYS A 95 15.71 13.47 -9.45
N ARG A 96 16.94 13.93 -9.75
CA ARG A 96 17.86 14.48 -8.72
C ARG A 96 17.28 15.73 -8.04
N GLU A 97 16.70 16.64 -8.83
CA GLU A 97 16.03 17.84 -8.29
C GLU A 97 14.81 17.50 -7.43
N GLY A 98 14.12 16.38 -7.71
CA GLY A 98 12.98 15.89 -6.94
C GLY A 98 13.31 15.34 -5.55
N ILE A 99 14.57 15.01 -5.26
CA ILE A 99 14.99 14.39 -3.99
C ILE A 99 14.63 15.28 -2.80
N ASP A 100 14.96 16.56 -2.85
CA ASP A 100 14.71 17.49 -1.73
C ASP A 100 13.21 17.71 -1.50
N ALA A 101 12.43 17.78 -2.58
CA ALA A 101 10.98 17.89 -2.49
C ALA A 101 10.36 16.62 -1.88
N LEU A 102 10.78 15.43 -2.31
CA LEU A 102 10.34 14.17 -1.74
C LEU A 102 10.77 14.04 -0.27
N LYS A 103 11.99 14.49 0.08
CA LYS A 103 12.48 14.52 1.46
C LYS A 103 11.58 15.37 2.37
N ALA A 104 11.14 16.54 1.92
CA ALA A 104 10.22 17.37 2.67
C ALA A 104 8.87 16.65 2.93
N ARG A 105 8.30 16.04 1.89
CA ARG A 105 7.05 15.26 2.00
C ARG A 105 7.22 14.03 2.89
N LEU A 106 8.37 13.38 2.82
CA LEU A 106 8.74 12.32 3.75
C LEU A 106 8.72 12.85 5.20
N ILE A 107 9.32 13.99 5.52
CA ILE A 107 9.29 14.55 6.89
C ILE A 107 7.86 14.82 7.37
N GLU A 108 6.98 15.26 6.47
CA GLU A 108 5.56 15.49 6.74
C GLU A 108 4.79 14.19 6.95
N TYR A 109 4.87 13.26 6.00
CA TYR A 109 4.07 12.02 5.98
C TYR A 109 4.52 11.00 7.02
N LYS A 110 5.82 10.96 7.34
CA LYS A 110 6.45 9.99 8.26
C LYS A 110 5.93 8.55 8.06
N PRO A 111 5.95 8.00 6.81
CA PRO A 111 5.56 6.64 6.57
C PRO A 111 6.54 5.66 7.23
N GLU A 112 5.96 4.54 7.65
CA GLU A 112 6.63 3.39 8.27
C GLU A 112 7.25 2.47 7.21
N ALA A 113 6.70 2.48 5.99
CA ALA A 113 7.28 1.81 4.83
C ALA A 113 7.21 2.63 3.55
N VAL A 114 8.14 2.37 2.63
CA VAL A 114 8.19 2.96 1.31
C VAL A 114 8.26 1.87 0.25
N VAL A 115 7.36 1.90 -0.73
CA VAL A 115 7.37 0.99 -1.88
C VAL A 115 7.70 1.78 -3.14
N ILE A 116 8.90 1.58 -3.67
CA ILE A 116 9.33 2.19 -4.92
C ILE A 116 8.74 1.41 -6.08
N VAL A 117 7.90 2.06 -6.89
CA VAL A 117 7.10 1.42 -7.96
C VAL A 117 7.87 1.30 -9.29
N LEU A 118 9.09 1.85 -9.34
CA LEU A 118 9.94 1.80 -10.53
C LEU A 118 11.41 1.67 -10.12
N LYS A 119 12.05 0.56 -10.51
CA LYS A 119 13.46 0.27 -10.17
C LYS A 119 14.43 1.43 -10.51
N SER A 120 14.23 2.13 -11.63
CA SER A 120 15.16 3.20 -12.08
C SER A 120 15.20 4.44 -11.19
N ILE A 121 14.17 4.67 -10.35
CA ILE A 121 14.19 5.78 -9.38
C ILE A 121 14.68 5.37 -8.00
N GLY A 122 15.03 4.09 -7.81
CA GLY A 122 15.30 3.53 -6.49
C GLY A 122 16.42 4.24 -5.74
N ASP A 123 17.48 4.65 -6.42
CA ASP A 123 18.61 5.33 -5.76
C ASP A 123 18.23 6.74 -5.29
N TYR A 124 17.45 7.49 -6.08
CA TYR A 124 16.95 8.81 -5.69
C TYR A 124 16.02 8.73 -4.48
N VAL A 125 15.10 7.75 -4.47
CA VAL A 125 14.17 7.57 -3.34
C VAL A 125 14.93 7.12 -2.09
N ARG A 126 15.88 6.18 -2.20
CA ARG A 126 16.73 5.78 -1.06
C ARG A 126 17.55 6.93 -0.51
N GLU A 127 18.07 7.79 -1.38
CA GLU A 127 18.78 9.01 -0.97
C GLU A 127 17.85 9.94 -0.17
N ALA A 128 16.63 10.18 -0.66
CA ALA A 128 15.63 10.98 0.05
C ALA A 128 15.32 10.39 1.44
N VAL A 129 15.16 9.06 1.55
CA VAL A 129 14.84 8.38 2.82
C VAL A 129 16.02 8.38 3.80
N ARG A 130 17.26 8.14 3.35
CA ARG A 130 18.48 8.07 4.20
C ARG A 130 18.77 9.36 4.95
N SER A 131 18.31 10.48 4.42
CA SER A 131 18.56 11.81 5.00
C SER A 131 17.70 12.12 6.23
N ARG A 132 16.85 11.16 6.66
CA ARG A 132 16.19 11.17 7.96
C ARG A 132 17.17 10.70 9.04
N ASN A 133 17.29 11.45 10.13
CA ASN A 133 17.88 10.95 11.40
C ASN A 133 16.99 9.87 12.08
N ILE A 134 16.35 9.01 11.29
CA ILE A 134 15.59 7.85 11.74
C ILE A 134 16.53 6.67 11.59
N ASN A 135 16.56 5.78 12.60
CA ASN A 135 17.46 4.64 12.73
C ASN A 135 17.86 4.02 11.37
N PRO A 136 19.16 3.71 11.15
CA PRO A 136 19.71 3.28 9.87
C PRO A 136 19.25 1.89 9.41
N ASP A 137 18.25 1.30 10.08
CA ASP A 137 17.67 0.06 9.62
C ASP A 137 16.80 0.36 8.39
N GLN A 138 17.37 0.09 7.22
CA GLN A 138 16.78 0.22 5.89
C GLN A 138 15.60 -0.75 5.67
N SER A 139 14.99 -1.25 6.75
CA SER A 139 14.24 -2.49 6.83
C SER A 139 12.90 -2.45 6.10
N ASN A 140 12.34 -1.27 5.83
CA ASN A 140 11.00 -1.13 5.23
C ASN A 140 10.99 -0.35 3.90
N ILE A 141 12.09 -0.40 3.12
CA ILE A 141 12.12 0.14 1.76
C ILE A 141 12.10 -1.01 0.76
N TYR A 142 11.02 -1.09 -0.02
CA TYR A 142 10.80 -2.12 -1.01
C TYR A 142 10.87 -1.54 -2.43
N VAL A 143 11.23 -2.37 -3.42
CA VAL A 143 11.35 -1.94 -4.81
C VAL A 143 10.69 -2.93 -5.74
N THR A 144 9.82 -2.44 -6.61
CA THR A 144 9.12 -3.23 -7.63
C THR A 144 9.47 -2.73 -9.04
N PRO A 145 9.40 -3.59 -10.07
CA PRO A 145 9.39 -3.12 -11.45
C PRO A 145 8.06 -2.43 -11.76
N PHE A 146 8.03 -1.47 -12.67
CA PHE A 146 6.75 -0.85 -13.04
C PHE A 146 5.86 -1.85 -13.82
N PRO A 147 4.55 -1.98 -13.52
CA PRO A 147 3.68 -3.01 -14.10
C PRO A 147 3.18 -2.64 -15.50
N ASN A 148 4.10 -2.48 -16.45
CA ASN A 148 3.73 -2.42 -17.87
C ASN A 148 3.37 -3.82 -18.41
N ALA A 149 2.97 -3.91 -19.68
CA ALA A 149 2.54 -5.16 -20.30
C ALA A 149 3.57 -6.31 -20.17
N TYR A 150 4.86 -5.98 -20.12
CA TYR A 150 5.94 -6.97 -20.01
C TYR A 150 6.25 -7.35 -18.55
N TRP A 151 6.19 -6.39 -17.62
CA TRP A 151 6.62 -6.57 -16.23
C TRP A 151 5.48 -6.79 -15.24
N ARG A 152 4.22 -6.86 -15.68
CA ARG A 152 3.05 -7.03 -14.81
C ARG A 152 3.21 -8.23 -13.85
N GLU A 153 3.55 -9.41 -14.36
CA GLU A 153 3.70 -10.60 -13.50
C GLU A 153 4.85 -10.47 -12.50
N ALA A 154 5.97 -9.87 -12.92
CA ALA A 154 7.09 -9.60 -12.02
C ALA A 154 6.70 -8.61 -10.90
N PHE A 155 5.92 -7.58 -11.22
CA PHE A 155 5.37 -6.66 -10.23
C PHE A 155 4.43 -7.39 -9.25
N LEU A 156 3.50 -8.21 -9.74
CA LEU A 156 2.57 -8.95 -8.89
C LEU A 156 3.30 -9.92 -7.95
N ASN A 157 4.32 -10.62 -8.46
CA ASN A 157 5.14 -11.52 -7.64
C ASN A 157 5.92 -10.77 -6.55
N GLU A 158 6.48 -9.61 -6.87
CA GLU A 158 7.19 -8.79 -5.89
C GLU A 158 6.21 -8.22 -4.85
N MET A 159 5.05 -7.71 -5.27
CA MET A 159 4.01 -7.24 -4.36
C MET A 159 3.50 -8.34 -3.43
N ARG A 160 3.31 -9.58 -3.92
CA ARG A 160 2.92 -10.72 -3.06
C ARG A 160 3.94 -10.99 -1.94
N ARG A 161 5.22 -10.72 -2.18
CA ARG A 161 6.29 -10.84 -1.18
C ARG A 161 6.31 -9.66 -0.21
N ILE A 162 6.03 -8.45 -0.71
CA ILE A 162 6.10 -7.21 0.06
C ILE A 162 4.86 -7.00 0.93
N ILE A 163 3.66 -7.28 0.42
CA ILE A 163 2.38 -6.99 1.11
C ILE A 163 2.36 -7.51 2.55
N PRO A 164 2.76 -8.77 2.86
CA PRO A 164 2.81 -9.27 4.24
C PRO A 164 3.83 -8.58 5.15
N LEU A 165 4.74 -7.78 4.58
CA LEU A 165 5.79 -7.03 5.29
C LEU A 165 5.46 -5.54 5.40
N LEU A 166 4.35 -5.09 4.80
CA LEU A 166 3.92 -3.70 4.92
C LEU A 166 3.35 -3.48 6.33
N PRO A 167 3.56 -2.28 6.91
CA PRO A 167 2.99 -1.88 8.18
C PRO A 167 1.50 -2.19 8.17
N ASP A 168 1.09 -3.08 9.09
CA ASP A 168 -0.24 -3.63 9.05
C ASP A 168 -1.26 -2.49 9.10
N PRO A 169 -2.22 -2.49 8.18
CA PRO A 169 -3.14 -1.39 8.05
C PRO A 169 -4.16 -1.37 9.19
N CYS A 170 -4.05 -2.20 10.24
CA CYS A 170 -4.94 -2.18 11.39
C CYS A 170 -6.43 -2.28 10.97
N HIS A 171 -6.87 -3.52 10.73
CA HIS A 171 -8.25 -4.01 10.81
C HIS A 171 -9.19 -3.74 9.63
N GLY A 172 -9.18 -4.69 8.68
CA GLY A 172 -10.19 -4.85 7.62
C GLY A 172 -9.87 -5.87 6.53
N GLY A 173 -8.68 -6.48 6.55
CA GLY A 173 -8.28 -7.50 5.58
C GLY A 173 -7.04 -8.25 6.07
N SER A 174 -7.30 -9.35 6.79
CA SER A 174 -6.40 -10.45 7.14
C SER A 174 -4.91 -10.34 6.70
N MET A 175 -3.96 -10.48 7.64
CA MET A 175 -2.93 -11.52 7.46
C MET A 175 -3.69 -12.76 6.97
N PRO A 176 -3.43 -13.34 5.78
CA PRO A 176 -4.24 -14.43 5.27
C PRO A 176 -4.09 -15.66 6.18
N TYR A 177 -4.91 -15.70 7.24
CA TYR A 177 -5.07 -16.86 8.09
C TYR A 177 -5.73 -17.91 7.23
N GLU A 178 -5.09 -19.05 7.07
CA GLU A 178 -5.66 -20.18 6.34
C GLU A 178 -6.90 -20.69 7.06
N THR A 179 -6.93 -20.57 8.40
CA THR A 179 -7.94 -21.19 9.25
C THR A 179 -8.78 -20.21 10.05
N LEU A 180 -8.47 -18.90 10.03
CA LEU A 180 -9.24 -17.86 10.71
C LEU A 180 -9.85 -16.84 9.75
N LEU A 181 -10.95 -16.24 10.17
CA LEU A 181 -11.47 -14.96 9.68
C LEU A 181 -11.34 -13.95 10.81
N TYR A 182 -11.00 -12.73 10.45
CA TYR A 182 -10.75 -11.68 11.41
C TYR A 182 -11.38 -10.37 10.96
N GLU A 183 -12.13 -9.74 11.85
CA GLU A 183 -12.72 -8.42 11.62
C GLU A 183 -12.84 -7.64 12.93
N THR A 184 -12.94 -6.31 12.87
CA THR A 184 -13.25 -5.48 14.04
C THR A 184 -14.48 -4.66 13.76
N ARG A 185 -15.43 -4.69 14.71
CA ARG A 185 -16.68 -3.92 14.62
C ARG A 185 -16.91 -3.21 15.94
N GLY A 186 -16.99 -1.88 15.93
CA GLY A 186 -17.29 -1.08 17.12
C GLY A 186 -16.30 -1.25 18.28
N GLY A 187 -15.02 -1.50 17.98
CA GLY A 187 -13.98 -1.75 18.99
C GLY A 187 -13.99 -3.16 19.59
N ILE A 188 -14.74 -4.10 19.00
CA ILE A 188 -14.70 -5.52 19.33
C ILE A 188 -14.05 -6.26 18.17
N ALA A 189 -13.01 -7.02 18.48
CA ALA A 189 -12.34 -7.93 17.57
C ALA A 189 -13.14 -9.25 17.46
N TYR A 190 -13.51 -9.67 16.26
CA TYR A 190 -14.20 -10.92 15.99
C TYR A 190 -13.24 -11.86 15.27
N VAL A 191 -12.88 -12.94 15.94
CA VAL A 191 -12.01 -14.00 15.44
C VAL A 191 -12.87 -15.23 15.20
N THR A 192 -12.99 -15.68 13.95
CA THR A 192 -13.80 -16.86 13.60
C THR A 192 -12.91 -17.96 13.04
N VAL A 193 -12.87 -19.13 13.67
CA VAL A 193 -12.23 -20.31 13.09
C VAL A 193 -13.08 -20.79 11.90
N LYS A 194 -12.53 -20.76 10.69
CA LYS A 194 -13.18 -21.15 9.42
C LYS A 194 -12.78 -22.56 8.99
N ARG A 195 -13.10 -23.55 9.81
CA ARG A 195 -12.88 -24.98 9.48
C ARG A 195 -14.13 -25.81 9.74
N PRO A 196 -15.30 -25.44 9.19
CA PRO A 196 -16.57 -26.12 9.50
C PRO A 196 -16.52 -27.62 9.15
N GLU A 197 -15.76 -28.00 8.11
CA GLU A 197 -15.53 -29.38 7.68
C GLU A 197 -14.72 -30.22 8.69
N LYS A 198 -14.03 -29.56 9.61
CA LYS A 198 -13.31 -30.17 10.74
C LYS A 198 -13.90 -29.76 12.08
N LEU A 199 -15.18 -29.36 12.11
CA LEU A 199 -15.88 -28.91 13.32
C LEU A 199 -15.12 -27.80 14.07
N ASN A 200 -14.41 -26.94 13.33
CA ASN A 200 -13.57 -25.87 13.86
C ASN A 200 -12.49 -26.35 14.85
N ALA A 201 -12.04 -27.60 14.74
CA ALA A 201 -11.03 -28.18 15.62
C ALA A 201 -9.73 -27.35 15.63
N LEU A 202 -9.21 -27.08 16.83
CA LEU A 202 -7.98 -26.31 17.06
C LEU A 202 -6.76 -27.21 16.83
N ASN A 203 -6.24 -27.24 15.59
CA ASN A 203 -4.97 -27.90 15.30
C ASN A 203 -3.80 -26.93 15.53
N ARG A 204 -2.56 -27.42 15.37
CA ARG A 204 -1.35 -26.60 15.53
C ARG A 204 -1.40 -25.30 14.71
N LYS A 205 -1.83 -25.36 13.45
CA LYS A 205 -1.96 -24.18 12.57
C LYS A 205 -2.98 -23.17 13.14
N VAL A 206 -4.15 -23.63 13.58
CA VAL A 206 -5.16 -22.76 14.21
C VAL A 206 -4.59 -22.11 15.46
N MET A 207 -3.86 -22.85 16.31
CA MET A 207 -3.25 -22.30 17.52
C MET A 207 -2.16 -21.26 17.22
N GLU A 208 -1.34 -21.49 16.20
CA GLU A 208 -0.34 -20.51 15.72
C GLU A 208 -1.01 -19.24 15.20
N GLU A 209 -2.04 -19.39 14.37
CA GLU A 209 -2.80 -18.27 13.81
C GLU A 209 -3.58 -17.50 14.89
N LEU A 210 -4.15 -18.18 15.89
CA LEU A 210 -4.82 -17.55 17.03
C LEU A 210 -3.84 -16.77 17.91
N GLY A 211 -2.63 -17.30 18.13
CA GLY A 211 -1.59 -16.60 18.86
C GLY A 211 -1.23 -15.28 18.20
N ALA A 212 -0.91 -15.31 16.90
CA ALA A 212 -0.64 -14.11 16.12
C ALA A 212 -1.82 -13.12 16.13
N CYS A 213 -3.05 -13.63 15.95
CA CYS A 213 -4.26 -12.81 15.95
C CYS A 213 -4.52 -12.14 17.30
N PHE A 214 -4.31 -12.83 18.42
CA PHE A 214 -4.52 -12.23 19.74
C PHE A 214 -3.38 -11.28 20.17
N ASP A 215 -2.15 -11.51 19.73
CA ASP A 215 -1.08 -10.52 19.86
C ASP A 215 -1.46 -9.22 19.12
N GLU A 216 -2.00 -9.34 17.90
CA GLU A 216 -2.50 -8.21 17.12
C GLU A 216 -3.65 -7.47 17.82
N VAL A 217 -4.64 -8.20 18.35
CA VAL A 217 -5.75 -7.61 19.14
C VAL A 217 -5.21 -6.85 20.35
N ARG A 218 -4.26 -7.44 21.08
CA ARG A 218 -3.69 -6.86 22.31
C ARG A 218 -2.99 -5.54 22.03
N ASP A 219 -2.25 -5.47 20.93
CA ASP A 219 -1.42 -4.32 20.59
C ASP A 219 -2.22 -3.23 19.84
N HIS A 220 -3.53 -3.44 19.63
CA HIS A 220 -4.42 -2.51 18.94
C HIS A 220 -5.20 -1.58 19.89
N GLU A 221 -4.94 -0.27 19.81
CA GLU A 221 -5.54 0.74 20.72
C GLU A 221 -7.08 0.82 20.63
N ASP A 222 -7.68 0.47 19.48
CA ASP A 222 -9.14 0.51 19.32
C ASP A 222 -9.87 -0.77 19.75
N ALA A 223 -9.15 -1.89 19.95
CA ALA A 223 -9.76 -3.16 20.32
C ALA A 223 -9.88 -3.26 21.85
N ARG A 224 -11.11 -3.20 22.35
CA ARG A 224 -11.41 -3.24 23.79
C ARG A 224 -11.71 -4.65 24.30
N ALA A 225 -12.08 -5.54 23.39
CA ALA A 225 -12.41 -6.93 23.67
C ALA A 225 -12.27 -7.77 22.39
N ALA A 226 -12.09 -9.09 22.56
CA ALA A 226 -12.14 -10.06 21.47
C ALA A 226 -13.20 -11.14 21.72
N ILE A 227 -13.87 -11.53 20.64
CA ILE A 227 -14.79 -12.66 20.57
C ILE A 227 -14.16 -13.71 19.67
N LEU A 228 -13.92 -14.90 20.22
CA LEU A 228 -13.53 -16.08 19.46
C LEU A 228 -14.77 -16.94 19.20
N THR A 229 -15.01 -17.27 17.94
CA THR A 229 -16.11 -18.16 17.55
C THR A 229 -15.68 -19.15 16.45
N GLY A 230 -16.56 -20.10 16.12
CA GLY A 230 -16.38 -21.05 15.02
C GLY A 230 -17.39 -20.81 13.91
N ALA A 231 -17.01 -21.03 12.66
CA ALA A 231 -17.91 -20.90 11.52
C ALA A 231 -18.96 -22.03 11.48
N GLY A 232 -20.19 -21.69 11.07
CA GLY A 232 -21.29 -22.64 10.87
C GLY A 232 -22.27 -22.73 12.05
N GLU A 233 -23.40 -23.42 11.82
CA GLU A 233 -24.52 -23.49 12.78
C GLU A 233 -24.29 -24.46 13.95
N LYS A 234 -23.25 -25.30 13.88
CA LYS A 234 -22.92 -26.31 14.89
C LYS A 234 -21.72 -25.87 15.75
N ALA A 235 -21.56 -24.57 15.98
CA ALA A 235 -20.37 -24.05 16.64
C ALA A 235 -20.37 -24.34 18.14
N PHE A 236 -19.38 -25.17 18.51
CA PHE A 236 -18.93 -25.67 19.83
C PHE A 236 -19.67 -26.87 20.42
#